data_AF-A0A9E2VVS7-F1
#
_entry.id   AF-A0A9E2VVS7-F1
#
_cell.length_a   1.000
_cell.length_b   1.000
_cell.length_c   1.000
_cell.angle_alpha   90.00
_cell.angle_beta   90.00
_cell.angle_gamma   90.00
#
_symmetry.space_group_name_H-M   'P 1'
#
loop_
_entity.id
_entity.type
_entity.pdbx_description
1 polymer ?
#
loop_
_entity_poly.entity_id
_entity_poly.type
_entity_poly.pdbx_seq_one_letter_code
_entity_poly.pdbx_strand_id
1 'polypeptide(L)'
;SSWMFSGIRALLTLSVLLSSTSLFLTACDTSSPPVSSMAEKSTVRKMAQPFVPGEVLVKFKPSVSQERIDAILKESGTELIAGIKGIGVQHVRIVGKESVESVVKKLSTFQEVEFAEPNFRYRSQ
;
A
#
# COMPACT_ATOMS: atom_id res chain seq x y z
N SER A 1 -36.15 29.75 19.09
CA SER A 1 -36.72 28.83 20.10
C SER A 1 -37.92 28.14 19.50
N SER A 2 -38.10 26.86 19.84
CA SER A 2 -39.17 25.94 19.37
C SER A 2 -38.95 25.32 17.97
N TRP A 3 -39.06 24.02 17.72
CA TRP A 3 -39.52 22.88 18.53
C TRP A 3 -38.84 21.57 18.08
N MET A 4 -38.75 20.65 19.04
CA MET A 4 -38.23 19.29 18.93
C MET A 4 -39.29 18.30 18.42
N PHE A 5 -38.79 17.11 18.07
CA PHE A 5 -39.40 15.77 18.10
C PHE A 5 -39.98 15.17 16.82
N SER A 6 -39.30 14.12 16.35
CA SER A 6 -39.87 12.83 15.94
C SER A 6 -38.67 11.85 15.93
N GLY A 7 -38.46 10.88 16.83
CA GLY A 7 -39.33 9.79 17.27
C GLY A 7 -39.51 8.78 16.13
N ILE A 8 -39.33 7.45 16.19
CA ILE A 8 -39.12 6.43 17.22
C ILE A 8 -38.58 5.18 16.46
N ARG A 9 -37.49 4.59 16.98
CA ARG A 9 -37.15 3.16 17.18
C ARG A 9 -37.92 2.09 16.36
N ALA A 10 -37.19 1.24 15.63
CA ALA A 10 -37.57 -0.14 15.28
C ALA A 10 -36.28 -0.99 15.18
N LEU A 11 -35.96 -1.83 16.17
CA LEU A 11 -36.37 -3.23 16.33
C LEU A 11 -35.45 -4.23 15.59
N LEU A 12 -34.55 -4.80 16.40
CA LEU A 12 -34.04 -6.18 16.41
C LEU A 12 -34.48 -7.11 15.26
N THR A 13 -33.49 -7.66 14.55
CA THR A 13 -33.59 -9.02 13.99
C THR A 13 -32.40 -9.86 14.45
N LEU A 14 -32.66 -10.58 15.53
CA LEU A 14 -31.95 -11.77 15.97
C LEU A 14 -32.17 -12.85 14.89
N SER A 15 -31.11 -13.44 14.35
CA SER A 15 -31.21 -14.74 13.67
C SER A 15 -30.03 -15.61 14.06
N VAL A 16 -30.35 -16.50 14.99
CA VAL A 16 -29.60 -17.68 15.38
C VAL A 16 -29.64 -18.66 14.22
N LEU A 17 -28.49 -19.16 13.78
CA LEU A 17 -28.42 -20.41 13.02
C LEU A 17 -27.62 -21.43 13.83
N LEU A 18 -28.37 -22.41 14.30
CA LEU A 18 -27.92 -23.58 15.02
C LEU A 18 -27.20 -24.56 14.08
N SER A 19 -26.39 -25.41 14.70
CA SER A 19 -26.00 -26.75 14.26
C SER A 19 -24.96 -26.80 13.14
N SER A 20 -23.79 -27.37 13.35
CA SER A 20 -23.67 -28.78 13.73
C SER A 20 -22.31 -29.05 14.38
N THR A 21 -22.31 -29.56 15.61
CA THR A 21 -21.11 -30.17 16.22
C THR A 21 -20.96 -31.57 15.67
N SER A 22 -20.15 -31.74 14.62
CA SER A 22 -19.72 -33.06 14.18
C SER A 22 -18.70 -33.63 15.16
N LEU A 23 -19.13 -34.55 16.02
CA LEU A 23 -18.22 -35.50 16.65
C LEU A 23 -17.65 -36.40 15.54
N PHE A 24 -16.38 -36.21 15.19
CA PHE A 24 -15.62 -37.21 14.45
C PHE A 24 -14.84 -38.05 15.46
N LEU A 25 -15.24 -39.32 15.55
CA LEU A 25 -14.55 -40.34 16.32
C LEU A 25 -13.19 -40.68 15.68
N THR A 26 -12.22 -40.84 16.56
CA THR A 26 -10.89 -41.41 16.35
C THR A 26 -10.93 -42.89 15.96
N ALA A 27 -10.17 -43.28 14.94
CA ALA A 27 -9.43 -44.55 14.79
C ALA A 27 -8.81 -44.55 13.37
N CYS A 28 -7.63 -45.09 13.05
CA CYS A 28 -6.47 -45.58 13.77
C CYS A 28 -5.30 -45.56 12.75
N ASP A 29 -4.08 -45.61 13.30
CA ASP A 29 -2.91 -46.30 12.76
C ASP A 29 -2.33 -45.98 11.37
N THR A 30 -1.07 -45.54 11.45
CA THR A 30 0.08 -46.14 10.75
C THR A 30 -0.02 -46.26 9.23
N SER A 31 0.58 -45.30 8.53
CA SER A 31 1.82 -45.52 7.77
C SER A 31 2.07 -44.37 6.80
N SER A 32 3.36 -44.14 6.53
CA SER A 32 3.96 -43.25 5.52
C SER A 32 4.29 -41.80 5.94
N PRO A 33 5.58 -41.39 5.92
CA PRO A 33 5.94 -39.97 5.88
C PRO A 33 5.56 -39.40 4.51
N PRO A 34 4.96 -38.19 4.44
CA PRO A 34 4.75 -37.53 3.15
C PRO A 34 6.10 -37.14 2.56
N VAL A 35 6.48 -37.81 1.47
CA VAL A 35 7.54 -37.37 0.58
C VAL A 35 7.18 -35.97 0.09
N SER A 36 7.93 -35.01 0.61
CA SER A 36 8.39 -33.80 -0.04
C SER A 36 7.53 -33.28 -1.19
N SER A 37 6.60 -32.37 -0.85
CA SER A 37 6.68 -30.99 -1.32
C SER A 37 7.49 -30.78 -2.61
N MET A 38 6.79 -30.63 -3.74
CA MET A 38 7.12 -29.62 -4.75
C MET A 38 5.90 -29.39 -5.65
N ALA A 39 4.90 -28.71 -5.08
CA ALA A 39 4.03 -27.87 -5.88
C ALA A 39 4.89 -26.69 -6.35
N GLU A 40 5.47 -26.83 -7.53
CA GLU A 40 6.23 -25.77 -8.19
C GLU A 40 5.27 -24.66 -8.62
N LYS A 41 4.97 -23.77 -7.67
CA LYS A 41 4.40 -22.46 -7.97
C LYS A 41 5.50 -21.68 -8.68
N SER A 42 5.48 -21.77 -10.01
CA SER A 42 6.32 -20.99 -10.93
C SER A 42 6.20 -19.51 -10.58
N THR A 43 7.14 -19.04 -9.77
CA THR A 43 7.34 -17.62 -9.49
C THR A 43 8.29 -17.14 -10.55
N VAL A 44 7.73 -16.69 -11.67
CA VAL A 44 8.46 -15.82 -12.60
C VAL A 44 9.01 -14.69 -11.75
N ARG A 45 10.30 -14.73 -11.45
CA ARG A 45 11.00 -13.63 -10.78
C ARG A 45 10.92 -12.46 -11.74
N LYS A 46 9.91 -11.59 -11.56
CA LYS A 46 9.91 -10.26 -12.16
C LYS A 46 11.27 -9.68 -11.79
N MET A 47 12.17 -9.57 -12.76
CA MET A 47 13.52 -9.07 -12.53
C MET A 47 13.36 -7.68 -11.93
N ALA A 48 13.60 -7.56 -10.62
CA ALA A 48 13.46 -6.30 -9.93
C ALA A 48 14.51 -5.37 -10.52
N GLN A 49 14.08 -4.35 -11.26
CA GLN A 49 15.00 -3.33 -11.74
C GLN A 49 15.61 -2.64 -10.51
N PRO A 50 16.94 -2.50 -10.45
CA PRO A 50 17.59 -1.89 -9.30
C PRO A 50 17.21 -0.41 -9.24
N PHE A 51 16.80 0.04 -8.06
CA PHE A 51 16.55 1.46 -7.76
C PHE A 51 17.53 1.97 -6.69
N VAL A 52 17.61 3.29 -6.56
CA VAL A 52 18.43 3.94 -5.53
C VAL A 52 17.70 3.84 -4.19
N PRO A 53 18.30 3.20 -3.16
CA PRO A 53 17.66 3.05 -1.86
C PRO A 53 17.33 4.41 -1.25
N GLY A 54 16.11 4.54 -0.72
CA GLY A 54 15.69 5.75 -0.01
C GLY A 54 15.32 6.93 -0.92
N GLU A 55 15.22 6.74 -2.25
CA GLU A 55 14.90 7.82 -3.18
C GLU A 55 13.66 7.54 -4.02
N VAL A 56 12.86 8.57 -4.23
CA VAL A 56 11.61 8.54 -4.98
C VAL A 56 11.57 9.71 -5.96
N LEU A 57 11.00 9.47 -7.14
CA LEU A 57 10.63 10.50 -8.10
C LEU A 57 9.12 10.71 -7.99
N VAL A 58 8.70 11.96 -7.83
CA VAL A 58 7.28 12.32 -7.72
C VAL A 58 6.96 13.49 -8.62
N LYS A 59 5.86 13.39 -9.37
CA LYS A 59 5.32 14.48 -10.16
C LYS A 59 3.98 14.90 -9.57
N PHE A 60 3.82 16.21 -9.36
CA PHE A 60 2.57 16.81 -8.93
C PHE A 60 1.80 17.34 -10.14
N LYS A 61 0.47 17.36 -10.02
CA LYS A 61 -0.39 18.01 -11.01
C LYS A 61 -0.04 19.50 -11.10
N PRO A 62 -0.15 20.13 -12.28
CA PRO A 62 0.31 21.50 -12.51
C PRO A 62 -0.47 22.57 -11.72
N SER A 63 -1.67 22.25 -11.22
CA SER A 63 -2.49 23.18 -10.42
C SER A 63 -2.14 23.21 -8.93
N VAL A 64 -1.19 22.39 -8.48
CA VAL A 64 -0.85 22.24 -7.05
C VAL A 64 0.13 23.35 -6.67
N SER A 65 -0.18 24.09 -5.59
CA SER A 65 0.71 25.15 -5.10
C SER A 65 1.97 24.58 -4.46
N GLN A 66 3.05 25.37 -4.42
CA GLN A 66 4.31 24.94 -3.82
C GLN A 66 4.15 24.63 -2.32
N GLU A 67 3.35 25.41 -1.60
CA GLU A 67 3.07 25.19 -0.18
C GLU A 67 2.39 23.84 0.05
N ARG A 68 1.47 23.45 -0.85
CA ARG A 68 0.81 22.14 -0.77
C ARG A 68 1.78 21.01 -1.11
N ILE A 69 2.66 21.21 -2.09
CA ILE A 69 3.73 20.25 -2.41
C ILE A 69 4.61 20.01 -1.18
N ASP A 70 5.10 21.08 -0.55
CA ASP A 70 5.99 20.98 0.62
C ASP A 70 5.30 20.28 1.79
N ALA A 71 4.00 20.55 2.00
CA ALA A 71 3.19 19.87 3.00
C ALA A 71 3.08 18.36 2.73
N ILE A 72 2.80 17.95 1.49
CA ILE A 72 2.71 16.54 1.10
C ILE A 72 4.05 15.83 1.27
N LEU A 73 5.16 16.48 0.88
CA LEU A 73 6.49 15.90 1.03
C LEU A 73 6.83 15.65 2.50
N LYS A 74 6.54 16.63 3.36
CA LYS A 74 6.71 16.52 4.81
C LYS A 74 5.81 15.44 5.42
N GLU A 75 4.53 15.40 5.05
CA GLU A 75 3.56 14.40 5.50
C GLU A 75 3.99 12.97 5.08
N SER A 76 4.63 12.86 3.92
CA SER A 76 5.16 11.60 3.37
C SER A 76 6.51 11.18 3.95
N GLY A 77 7.11 11.97 4.85
CA GLY A 77 8.42 11.66 5.42
C GLY A 77 9.56 11.79 4.42
N THR A 78 9.42 12.72 3.47
CA THR A 78 10.39 12.96 2.39
C THR A 78 10.92 14.39 2.40
N GLU A 79 12.11 14.56 1.83
CA GLU A 79 12.75 15.86 1.63
C GLU A 79 13.22 16.01 0.20
N LEU A 80 13.12 17.23 -0.33
CA LEU A 80 13.55 17.54 -1.68
C LEU A 80 15.08 17.45 -1.81
N ILE A 81 15.56 16.65 -2.76
CA ILE A 81 16.96 16.67 -3.22
C ILE A 81 17.10 17.70 -4.35
N ALA A 82 16.28 17.55 -5.39
CA ALA A 82 16.35 18.39 -6.58
C ALA A 82 15.03 18.39 -7.36
N GLY A 83 14.76 19.48 -8.08
CA GLY A 83 13.70 19.52 -9.08
C GLY A 83 14.27 19.27 -10.48
N ILE A 84 13.72 18.30 -11.21
CA ILE A 84 14.03 18.05 -12.62
C ILE A 84 13.17 18.99 -13.46
N LYS A 85 13.75 20.17 -13.71
CA LYS A 85 13.11 21.24 -14.50
C LYS A 85 12.81 20.76 -15.92
N GLY A 86 11.73 21.24 -16.51
CA GLY A 86 11.25 20.85 -17.84
C GLY A 86 10.22 19.73 -17.85
N ILE A 87 10.25 18.82 -16.87
CA ILE A 87 9.25 17.74 -16.72
C ILE A 87 8.43 17.82 -15.43
N GLY A 88 8.77 18.77 -14.53
CA GLY A 88 8.01 19.01 -13.29
C GLY A 88 8.12 17.90 -12.26
N VAL A 89 9.19 17.11 -12.31
CA VAL A 89 9.44 15.99 -11.38
C VAL A 89 10.30 16.46 -10.22
N GLN A 90 9.92 16.12 -9.00
CA GLN A 90 10.71 16.28 -7.79
C GLN A 90 11.45 14.97 -7.50
N HIS A 91 12.76 15.08 -7.29
CA HIS A 91 13.61 14.02 -6.78
C HIS A 91 13.74 14.19 -5.27
N VAL A 92 13.25 13.21 -4.51
CA VAL A 92 13.14 13.31 -3.05
C VAL A 92 13.82 12.14 -2.35
N ARG A 93 14.34 12.39 -1.15
CA ARG A 93 14.86 11.37 -0.23
C ARG A 93 13.85 11.05 0.86
N ILE A 94 13.84 9.81 1.33
CA ILE A 94 13.10 9.36 2.50
C ILE A 94 13.94 9.66 3.75
N VAL A 95 13.36 10.33 4.74
CA VAL A 95 14.05 10.74 5.97
C VAL A 95 13.88 9.70 7.09
N GLY A 96 12.93 8.79 6.95
CA GLY A 96 12.61 7.74 7.91
C GLY A 96 13.17 6.36 7.56
N LYS A 97 12.61 5.33 8.23
CA LYS A 97 12.91 3.91 7.98
C LYS A 97 11.90 3.24 7.04
N GLU A 98 11.00 4.02 6.45
CA GLU A 98 10.03 3.50 5.50
C GLU A 98 10.72 3.01 4.23
N SER A 99 10.18 1.95 3.62
CA SER A 99 10.68 1.46 2.34
C SER A 99 10.24 2.38 1.20
N VAL A 100 10.98 2.31 0.09
CA VAL A 100 10.65 3.06 -1.13
C VAL A 100 9.23 2.72 -1.60
N GLU A 101 8.84 1.45 -1.55
CA GLU A 101 7.51 1.00 -1.96
C GLU A 101 6.40 1.56 -1.06
N SER A 102 6.63 1.64 0.26
CA SER A 102 5.67 2.23 1.20
C SER A 102 5.46 3.72 0.89
N VAL A 103 6.55 4.46 0.70
CA VAL A 103 6.48 5.90 0.42
C VAL A 103 5.86 6.18 -0.95
N VAL A 104 6.20 5.39 -1.99
CA VAL A 104 5.55 5.47 -3.30
C VAL A 104 4.06 5.23 -3.20
N LYS A 105 3.64 4.20 -2.46
CA LYS A 105 2.22 3.90 -2.23
C LYS A 105 1.53 5.05 -1.51
N LYS A 106 2.16 5.62 -0.47
CA LYS A 106 1.65 6.75 0.29
C LYS A 106 1.49 7.99 -0.59
N LEU A 107 2.52 8.38 -1.35
CA LEU A 107 2.46 9.49 -2.30
C LEU A 107 1.36 9.31 -3.33
N SER A 108 1.16 8.09 -3.82
CA SER A 108 0.13 7.75 -4.81
C SER A 108 -1.31 7.87 -4.29
N THR A 109 -1.51 8.07 -2.97
CA THR A 109 -2.85 8.29 -2.39
C THR A 109 -3.31 9.75 -2.45
N PHE A 110 -2.38 10.70 -2.64
CA PHE A 110 -2.71 12.12 -2.76
C PHE A 110 -3.28 12.41 -4.14
N GLN A 111 -4.43 13.09 -4.20
CA GLN A 111 -5.05 13.46 -5.47
C GLN A 111 -4.22 14.49 -6.25
N GLU A 112 -3.33 15.20 -5.56
CA GLU A 112 -2.39 16.18 -6.08
C GLU A 112 -1.21 15.54 -6.84
N VAL A 113 -0.93 14.26 -6.58
CA VAL A 113 0.16 13.52 -7.21
C VAL A 113 -0.32 12.97 -8.56
N GLU A 114 0.44 13.26 -9.61
CA GLU A 114 0.23 12.70 -10.95
C GLU A 114 0.83 11.29 -11.04
N PHE A 115 2.05 11.12 -10.52
CA PHE A 115 2.69 9.82 -10.33
C PHE A 115 3.80 9.86 -9.28
N ALA A 116 4.12 8.70 -8.72
CA ALA A 116 5.28 8.47 -7.87
C ALA A 116 5.93 7.12 -8.20
N GLU A 117 7.26 7.07 -8.27
CA GLU A 117 8.01 5.86 -8.59
C GLU A 117 9.39 5.81 -7.90
N PRO A 118 9.98 4.61 -7.74
CA PRO A 118 11.37 4.48 -7.33
C PRO A 118 12.32 5.18 -8.31
N ASN A 119 13.44 5.73 -7.80
CA ASN A 119 14.50 6.22 -8.67
C ASN A 119 15.31 5.04 -9.27
N PHE A 120 14.94 4.54 -10.46
CA PHE A 120 15.61 3.40 -11.09
C PHE A 120 17.01 3.75 -11.63
N ARG A 121 17.96 2.82 -11.47
CA ARG A 121 19.30 2.95 -12.07
C ARG A 121 19.24 2.51 -13.52
N TYR A 122 19.46 3.44 -14.45
CA TYR A 122 19.68 3.13 -15.86
C TYR A 122 21.16 2.80 -16.11
N ARG A 123 21.44 1.74 -16.88
CA ARG A 123 22.77 1.53 -17.49
C ARG A 123 22.66 1.79 -18.99
N SER A 124 23.45 2.73 -19.50
CA SER A 124 23.73 2.80 -20.93
C SER A 124 24.58 1.60 -21.34
N GLN A 125 24.23 0.95 -22.45
CA GLN A 125 25.05 -0.07 -23.10
C GLN A 125 26.12 0.59 -23.98
#